data_AF-A0A950B223-F1
#
_entry.id   AF-A0A950B223-F1
#
_cell.length_a   1.000
_cell.length_b   1.000
_cell.length_c   1.000
_cell.angle_alpha   90.00
_cell.angle_beta   90.00
_cell.angle_gamma   90.00
#
_symmetry.space_group_name_H-M   'P 1'
#
loop_
_entity.id
_entity.type
_entity.pdbx_description
1 polymer ?
#
loop_
_entity_poly.entity_id
_entity_poly.type
_entity_poly.pdbx_seq_one_letter_code
_entity_poly.pdbx_strand_id
1 'polypeptide(L)'
;GAPGMKGISLFLLPRTLDDGSANHYRIIRLKDKLGTRSMASGEIRMDGARAYLVGEQGRGFVQMADMVNNSRLSNGVRSAGMMRRAVAEAEFIARERIAFGKRLEQMPLMQRQLDKLRVPAEQARSMVFQTAQTLARSDAGEPHAYALLRILTPLIKFRACRDARKVTGDAMEVRGGCGYIEEWSDPRLVRDAHLGSIWEGTSNIVALDVIRAIKREGSLPVLQGYLKGLLDQAGLVPAYRQALEDALARASVLAETAVQDGGEVLARQAATGLYNCTTAIAMAWEARQTGSNERLRLSQLVLLHRVLPRDPLVAGEIPAAWLE
;
A
#
# COMPACT_ATOMS: atom_id res chain seq x y z
N GLY A 1 -13.26 -11.01 -33.59
CA GLY A 1 -12.09 -10.21 -33.17
C GLY A 1 -10.88 -11.12 -33.02
N ALA A 2 -9.67 -10.56 -33.00
CA ALA A 2 -8.46 -11.34 -32.74
C ALA A 2 -8.54 -12.03 -31.35
N PRO A 3 -8.01 -13.25 -31.16
CA PRO A 3 -8.04 -13.91 -29.87
C PRO A 3 -7.18 -13.19 -28.82
N GLY A 4 -7.53 -13.36 -27.54
CA GLY A 4 -6.77 -12.83 -26.41
C GLY A 4 -6.86 -11.31 -26.23
N MET A 5 -5.86 -10.72 -25.54
CA MET A 5 -5.89 -9.31 -25.14
C MET A 5 -6.01 -8.32 -26.32
N LYS A 6 -5.49 -8.69 -27.50
CA LYS A 6 -5.57 -7.86 -28.72
C LYS A 6 -6.99 -7.74 -29.28
N GLY A 7 -7.91 -8.63 -28.87
CA GLY A 7 -9.33 -8.56 -29.25
C GLY A 7 -10.20 -7.75 -28.30
N ILE A 8 -9.66 -7.27 -27.18
CA ILE A 8 -10.44 -6.59 -26.13
C ILE A 8 -10.53 -5.09 -26.47
N SER A 9 -11.75 -4.57 -26.49
CA SER A 9 -12.07 -3.14 -26.62
C SER A 9 -12.77 -2.64 -25.36
N LEU A 10 -12.65 -1.34 -25.07
CA LEU A 10 -13.33 -0.69 -23.95
C LEU A 10 -14.63 -0.06 -24.45
N PHE A 11 -15.71 -0.14 -23.67
CA PHE A 11 -17.00 0.43 -24.03
C PHE A 11 -17.60 1.21 -22.86
N LEU A 12 -18.24 2.33 -23.19
CA LEU A 12 -19.14 3.06 -22.30
C LEU A 12 -20.55 2.52 -22.47
N LEU A 13 -21.14 2.02 -21.39
CA LEU A 13 -22.52 1.55 -21.36
C LEU A 13 -23.33 2.47 -20.43
N PRO A 14 -24.18 3.36 -20.97
CA PRO A 14 -24.98 4.24 -20.14
C PRO A 14 -26.08 3.45 -19.43
N ARG A 15 -26.40 3.82 -18.20
CA ARG A 15 -27.51 3.21 -17.44
C ARG A 15 -28.88 3.55 -18.05
N THR A 16 -29.02 4.76 -18.54
CA THR A 16 -30.25 5.33 -19.14
C THR A 16 -29.94 5.72 -20.58
N LEU A 17 -30.82 5.38 -21.51
CA LEU A 17 -30.70 5.72 -22.91
C LEU A 17 -31.20 7.15 -23.19
N ASP A 18 -30.95 7.64 -24.40
CA ASP A 18 -31.32 9.02 -24.82
C ASP A 18 -32.83 9.28 -24.74
N ASP A 19 -33.66 8.24 -24.85
CA ASP A 19 -35.12 8.30 -24.73
C ASP A 19 -35.63 8.23 -23.28
N GLY A 20 -34.73 8.20 -22.29
CA GLY A 20 -35.04 8.09 -20.87
C GLY A 20 -35.31 6.66 -20.38
N SER A 21 -35.35 5.66 -21.27
CA SER A 21 -35.52 4.27 -20.89
C SER A 21 -34.26 3.67 -20.24
N ALA A 22 -34.42 2.59 -19.48
CA ALA A 22 -33.28 1.85 -18.94
C ALA A 22 -32.59 1.06 -20.04
N ASN A 23 -31.26 1.01 -20.03
CA ASN A 23 -30.50 0.20 -20.98
C ASN A 23 -30.72 -1.30 -20.73
N HIS A 24 -30.50 -2.14 -21.74
CA HIS A 24 -30.81 -3.57 -21.70
C HIS A 24 -29.75 -4.40 -20.96
N TYR A 25 -29.73 -4.26 -19.64
CA TYR A 25 -28.97 -5.13 -18.75
C TYR A 25 -29.78 -5.45 -17.49
N ARG A 26 -29.49 -6.60 -16.87
CA ARG A 26 -30.13 -7.03 -15.63
C ARG A 26 -29.10 -7.44 -14.59
N ILE A 27 -29.35 -7.09 -13.33
CA ILE A 27 -28.61 -7.59 -12.18
C ILE A 27 -29.16 -8.98 -11.86
N ILE A 28 -28.33 -10.01 -12.00
CA ILE A 28 -28.71 -11.40 -11.75
C ILE A 28 -28.78 -11.68 -10.26
N ARG A 29 -27.75 -11.27 -9.52
CA ARG A 29 -27.68 -11.37 -8.06
C ARG A 29 -26.63 -10.44 -7.50
N LEU A 30 -26.76 -10.13 -6.21
CA LEU A 30 -25.68 -9.57 -5.40
C LEU A 30 -24.84 -10.68 -4.77
N LYS A 31 -23.56 -10.40 -4.53
CA LYS A 31 -22.64 -11.33 -3.88
C LYS A 31 -22.80 -11.27 -2.37
N ASP A 32 -22.87 -12.42 -1.72
CA ASP A 32 -22.65 -12.52 -0.27
C ASP A 32 -21.15 -12.51 0.00
N LYS A 33 -20.68 -11.47 0.69
CA LYS A 33 -19.26 -11.15 0.86
C LYS A 33 -18.89 -11.16 2.34
N LEU A 34 -17.65 -11.58 2.62
CA LEU A 34 -17.02 -11.49 3.94
C LEU A 34 -17.06 -10.05 4.50
N GLY A 35 -16.55 -9.11 3.72
CA GLY A 35 -16.51 -7.68 4.05
C GLY A 35 -17.07 -6.82 2.91
N THR A 36 -17.08 -5.51 3.09
CA THR A 36 -17.64 -4.52 2.17
C THR A 36 -19.10 -4.77 1.82
N ARG A 37 -19.88 -5.28 2.79
CA ARG A 37 -21.29 -5.66 2.59
C ARG A 37 -22.17 -4.47 2.18
N SER A 38 -21.78 -3.25 2.54
CA SER A 38 -22.45 -2.01 2.12
C SER A 38 -22.21 -1.64 0.65
N MET A 39 -21.20 -2.22 0.00
CA MET A 39 -20.91 -1.98 -1.41
C MET A 39 -21.60 -3.06 -2.24
N ALA A 40 -22.59 -2.68 -3.06
CA ALA A 40 -23.26 -3.61 -3.96
C ALA A 40 -22.25 -4.15 -4.98
N SER A 41 -22.06 -5.47 -4.99
CA SER A 41 -21.25 -6.17 -5.99
C SER A 41 -22.09 -7.30 -6.52
N GLY A 42 -22.27 -7.39 -7.83
CA GLY A 42 -23.22 -8.31 -8.43
C GLY A 42 -22.77 -8.86 -9.76
N GLU A 43 -23.51 -9.85 -10.23
CA GLU A 43 -23.41 -10.39 -11.58
C GLU A 43 -24.40 -9.65 -12.46
N ILE A 44 -23.95 -9.19 -13.62
CA ILE A 44 -24.83 -8.55 -14.62
C ILE A 44 -24.90 -9.42 -15.87
N ARG A 45 -26.07 -9.46 -16.51
CA ARG A 45 -26.24 -9.96 -17.87
C ARG A 45 -26.62 -8.80 -18.76
N MET A 46 -25.86 -8.62 -19.83
CA MET A 46 -26.11 -7.61 -20.87
C MET A 46 -26.58 -8.37 -22.10
N ASP A 47 -27.80 -8.08 -22.55
CA ASP A 47 -28.43 -8.73 -23.70
C ASP A 47 -29.20 -7.66 -24.47
N GLY A 48 -28.69 -7.28 -25.65
CA GLY A 48 -29.17 -6.12 -26.40
C GLY A 48 -28.74 -4.76 -25.83
N ALA A 49 -27.81 -4.71 -24.87
CA ALA A 49 -27.36 -3.44 -24.27
C ALA A 49 -26.67 -2.56 -25.32
N ARG A 50 -27.04 -1.27 -25.35
CA ARG A 50 -26.34 -0.29 -26.18
C ARG A 50 -25.07 0.16 -25.47
N ALA A 51 -23.93 0.05 -26.15
CA ALA A 51 -22.64 0.49 -25.65
C ALA A 51 -21.83 1.15 -26.76
N TYR A 52 -21.00 2.12 -26.38
CA TYR A 52 -20.23 2.96 -27.30
C TYR A 52 -18.75 2.67 -27.13
N LEU A 53 -18.03 2.45 -28.23
CA LEU A 53 -16.60 2.21 -28.20
C LEU A 53 -15.88 3.42 -27.59
N VAL A 54 -14.98 3.17 -26.64
CA VAL A 54 -14.11 4.18 -26.05
C VAL A 54 -12.72 4.04 -26.68
N GLY A 55 -12.27 5.10 -27.36
CA GLY A 55 -11.01 5.13 -28.12
C GLY A 55 -10.96 4.07 -29.22
N GLU A 56 -9.87 3.29 -29.30
CA GLU A 56 -9.60 2.41 -30.45
C GLU A 56 -9.95 0.94 -30.22
N GLN A 57 -10.46 0.30 -31.28
CA GLN A 57 -10.76 -1.14 -31.27
C GLN A 57 -9.50 -1.98 -30.99
N GLY A 58 -9.59 -2.96 -30.09
CA GLY A 58 -8.47 -3.83 -29.72
C GLY A 58 -7.44 -3.19 -28.76
N ARG A 59 -7.65 -1.93 -28.36
CA ARG A 59 -6.81 -1.19 -27.40
C ARG A 59 -7.44 -1.10 -26.01
N GLY A 60 -8.56 -1.80 -25.77
CA GLY A 60 -9.35 -1.69 -24.55
C GLY A 60 -8.59 -2.02 -23.27
N PHE A 61 -7.70 -3.02 -23.32
CA PHE A 61 -6.86 -3.36 -22.16
C PHE A 61 -5.89 -2.24 -21.78
N VAL A 62 -5.29 -1.58 -22.77
CA VAL A 62 -4.33 -0.49 -22.53
C VAL A 62 -5.06 0.69 -21.88
N GLN A 63 -6.22 1.07 -22.42
CA GLN A 63 -7.06 2.14 -21.87
C GLN A 63 -7.55 1.82 -20.45
N MET A 64 -7.92 0.56 -20.18
CA MET A 64 -8.32 0.13 -18.85
C MET A 64 -7.15 0.16 -17.85
N ALA A 65 -5.92 -0.11 -18.30
CA ALA A 65 -4.75 -0.16 -17.42
C ALA A 65 -4.50 1.18 -16.70
N ASP A 66 -4.77 2.32 -17.37
CA ASP A 66 -4.68 3.64 -16.77
C ASP A 66 -5.67 3.79 -15.60
N MET A 67 -6.92 3.38 -15.80
CA MET A 67 -7.95 3.35 -14.75
C MET A 67 -7.55 2.43 -13.59
N VAL A 68 -6.99 1.25 -13.89
CA VAL A 68 -6.53 0.29 -12.89
C VAL A 68 -5.38 0.84 -12.04
N ASN A 69 -4.50 1.67 -12.61
CA ASN A 69 -3.44 2.29 -11.82
C ASN A 69 -4.01 3.28 -10.79
N ASN A 70 -4.99 4.11 -11.17
CA ASN A 70 -5.66 5.00 -10.22
C ASN A 70 -6.45 4.20 -9.16
N SER A 71 -7.15 3.13 -9.56
CA SER A 71 -7.87 2.24 -8.64
C SER A 71 -6.94 1.58 -7.61
N ARG A 72 -5.70 1.26 -7.99
CA ARG A 72 -4.67 0.70 -7.11
C ARG A 72 -4.17 1.70 -6.07
N LEU A 73 -3.97 2.96 -6.46
CA LEU A 73 -3.67 4.03 -5.49
C LEU A 73 -4.82 4.18 -4.48
N SER A 74 -6.06 4.26 -4.96
CA SER A 74 -7.26 4.33 -4.11
C SER A 74 -7.33 3.16 -3.11
N ASN A 75 -6.95 1.96 -3.53
CA ASN A 75 -6.84 0.80 -2.64
C ASN A 75 -5.76 0.94 -1.56
N GLY A 76 -4.61 1.51 -1.92
CA GLY A 76 -3.58 1.92 -0.98
C GLY A 76 -4.11 2.90 0.07
N VAL A 77 -4.80 3.95 -0.38
CA VAL A 77 -5.43 4.97 0.48
C VAL A 77 -6.43 4.33 1.44
N ARG A 78 -7.35 3.49 0.92
CA ARG A 78 -8.33 2.76 1.74
C ARG A 78 -7.64 1.92 2.81
N SER A 79 -6.57 1.21 2.45
CA SER A 79 -5.81 0.38 3.38
C SER A 79 -5.10 1.19 4.47
N ALA A 80 -4.49 2.31 4.10
CA ALA A 80 -3.90 3.25 5.06
C ALA A 80 -4.96 3.80 6.02
N GLY A 81 -6.14 4.19 5.51
CA GLY A 81 -7.25 4.68 6.33
C GLY A 81 -7.79 3.64 7.31
N MET A 82 -7.96 2.39 6.88
CA MET A 82 -8.37 1.30 7.77
C MET A 82 -7.33 1.03 8.86
N MET A 83 -6.04 1.01 8.52
CA MET A 83 -4.97 0.86 9.51
C MET A 83 -4.97 2.02 10.50
N ARG A 84 -5.14 3.26 10.03
CA ARG A 84 -5.23 4.43 10.91
C ARG A 84 -6.42 4.34 11.87
N ARG A 85 -7.59 3.89 11.40
CA ARG A 85 -8.74 3.67 12.28
C ARG A 85 -8.46 2.58 13.30
N ALA A 86 -7.89 1.45 12.88
CA ALA A 86 -7.56 0.34 13.77
C ALA A 86 -6.54 0.74 14.86
N VAL A 87 -5.50 1.49 14.49
CA VAL A 87 -4.53 2.05 15.45
C VAL A 87 -5.23 2.96 16.45
N ALA A 88 -6.10 3.87 16.00
CA ALA A 88 -6.81 4.79 16.88
C ALA A 88 -7.70 4.05 17.90
N GLU A 89 -8.42 3.00 17.48
CA GLU A 89 -9.21 2.16 18.37
C GLU A 89 -8.33 1.43 19.40
N ALA A 90 -7.22 0.84 18.94
CA ALA A 90 -6.28 0.13 19.81
C ALA A 90 -5.63 1.06 20.83
N GLU A 91 -5.20 2.26 20.42
CA GLU A 91 -4.61 3.25 21.32
C GLU A 91 -5.61 3.80 22.32
N PHE A 92 -6.86 4.04 21.91
CA PHE A 92 -7.92 4.45 22.81
C PHE A 92 -8.16 3.39 23.89
N ILE A 93 -8.26 2.12 23.51
CA ILE A 93 -8.42 1.04 24.49
C ILE A 93 -7.17 0.87 25.35
N ALA A 94 -5.98 1.00 24.77
CA ALA A 94 -4.75 0.88 25.55
C ALA A 94 -4.62 1.98 26.60
N ARG A 95 -5.14 3.18 26.31
CA ARG A 95 -5.32 4.26 27.28
C ARG A 95 -6.34 3.83 28.33
N GLU A 96 -7.58 3.55 27.98
CA GLU A 96 -8.63 3.44 28.98
C GLU A 96 -8.60 2.15 29.83
N ARG A 97 -8.09 1.05 29.28
CA ARG A 97 -8.15 -0.26 29.94
C ARG A 97 -7.04 -0.43 30.98
N ILE A 98 -7.43 -0.87 32.18
CA ILE A 98 -6.52 -1.24 33.27
C ILE A 98 -6.41 -2.76 33.35
N ALA A 99 -5.17 -3.26 33.38
CA ALA A 99 -4.86 -4.66 33.68
C ALA A 99 -3.65 -4.72 34.60
N PHE A 100 -3.67 -5.63 35.59
CA PHE A 100 -2.60 -5.77 36.58
C PHE A 100 -2.23 -4.43 37.25
N GLY A 101 -3.24 -3.59 37.53
CA GLY A 101 -3.06 -2.29 38.20
C GLY A 101 -2.46 -1.16 37.36
N LYS A 102 -2.24 -1.35 36.05
CA LYS A 102 -1.69 -0.32 35.15
C LYS A 102 -2.58 -0.13 33.92
N ARG A 103 -2.58 1.08 33.35
CA ARG A 103 -3.15 1.29 32.00
C ARG A 103 -2.34 0.46 31.02
N LEU A 104 -2.97 -0.14 30.02
CA LEU A 104 -2.23 -0.99 29.07
C LEU A 104 -1.11 -0.21 28.38
N GLU A 105 -1.31 1.05 28.02
CA GLU A 105 -0.29 1.91 27.41
C GLU A 105 0.96 2.12 28.27
N GLN A 106 0.87 1.91 29.59
CA GLN A 106 2.01 2.00 30.52
C GLN A 106 2.79 0.69 30.63
N MET A 107 2.29 -0.40 30.04
CA MET A 107 2.95 -1.69 30.04
C MET A 107 3.93 -1.79 28.86
N PRO A 108 5.24 -2.01 29.08
CA PRO A 108 6.23 -2.04 27.99
C PRO A 108 5.90 -3.06 26.88
N LEU A 109 5.30 -4.20 27.24
CA LEU A 109 4.88 -5.21 26.27
C LEU A 109 3.77 -4.70 25.34
N MET A 110 2.81 -3.94 25.87
CA MET A 110 1.76 -3.33 25.06
C MET A 110 2.30 -2.20 24.19
N GLN A 111 3.22 -1.38 24.70
CA GLN A 111 3.87 -0.33 23.89
C GLN A 111 4.52 -0.92 22.64
N ARG A 112 5.22 -2.05 22.79
CA ARG A 112 5.77 -2.80 21.65
C ARG A 112 4.69 -3.31 20.70
N GLN A 113 3.54 -3.74 21.20
CA GLN A 113 2.42 -4.16 20.35
C GLN A 113 1.83 -2.99 19.59
N LEU A 114 1.62 -1.84 20.23
CA LEU A 114 1.15 -0.61 19.58
C LEU A 114 2.14 -0.13 18.49
N ASP A 115 3.45 -0.21 18.74
CA ASP A 115 4.46 0.15 17.72
C ASP A 115 4.40 -0.78 16.49
N LYS A 116 4.06 -2.07 16.66
CA LYS A 116 3.82 -2.99 15.53
C LYS A 116 2.59 -2.61 14.71
N LEU A 117 1.63 -1.88 15.28
CA LEU A 117 0.48 -1.32 14.56
C LEU A 117 0.85 0.02 13.89
N ARG A 118 1.53 0.91 14.62
CA ARG A 118 1.91 2.26 14.17
C ARG A 118 2.85 2.24 12.98
N VAL A 119 3.92 1.45 13.04
CA VAL A 119 4.95 1.41 11.99
C VAL A 119 4.34 1.15 10.60
N PRO A 120 3.63 0.04 10.34
CA PRO A 120 3.02 -0.19 9.04
C PRO A 120 1.92 0.83 8.67
N ALA A 121 1.18 1.35 9.65
CA ALA A 121 0.16 2.38 9.40
C ALA A 121 0.77 3.70 8.91
N GLU A 122 1.83 4.17 9.55
CA GLU A 122 2.53 5.40 9.17
C GLU A 122 3.38 5.19 7.90
N GLN A 123 3.97 4.00 7.66
CA GLN A 123 4.56 3.66 6.36
C GLN A 123 3.55 3.84 5.22
N ALA A 124 2.34 3.30 5.38
CA ALA A 124 1.30 3.39 4.35
C ALA A 124 0.81 4.82 4.16
N ARG A 125 0.68 5.59 5.23
CA ARG A 125 0.34 7.01 5.17
C ARG A 125 1.39 7.79 4.37
N SER A 126 2.67 7.66 4.71
CA SER A 126 3.75 8.34 4.01
C SER A 126 3.77 7.96 2.52
N MET A 127 3.71 6.66 2.22
CA MET A 127 3.69 6.19 0.83
C MET A 127 2.47 6.69 0.03
N VAL A 128 1.28 6.80 0.65
CA VAL A 128 0.09 7.38 0.01
C VAL A 128 0.35 8.80 -0.43
N PHE A 129 0.90 9.66 0.44
CA PHE A 129 1.14 11.06 0.10
C PHE A 129 2.27 11.22 -0.93
N GLN A 130 3.35 10.45 -0.82
CA GLN A 130 4.42 10.46 -1.84
C GLN A 130 3.90 10.02 -3.21
N THR A 131 3.04 9.00 -3.25
CA THR A 131 2.42 8.52 -4.50
C THR A 131 1.42 9.53 -5.06
N ALA A 132 0.58 10.15 -4.21
CA ALA A 132 -0.39 11.16 -4.65
C ALA A 132 0.28 12.43 -5.18
N GLN A 133 1.35 12.89 -4.55
CA GLN A 133 2.14 14.02 -5.05
C GLN A 133 2.79 13.66 -6.40
N THR A 134 3.32 12.45 -6.54
CA THR A 134 3.89 11.97 -7.81
C THR A 134 2.83 11.86 -8.90
N LEU A 135 1.60 11.45 -8.57
CA LEU A 135 0.48 11.43 -9.50
C LEU A 135 0.20 12.83 -10.04
N ALA A 136 0.06 13.84 -9.16
CA ALA A 136 -0.16 15.22 -9.57
C ALA A 136 0.96 15.75 -10.50
N ARG A 137 2.21 15.41 -10.20
CA ARG A 137 3.38 15.76 -11.04
C ARG A 137 3.36 15.04 -12.39
N SER A 138 2.94 13.78 -12.42
CA SER A 138 2.76 13.01 -13.65
C SER A 138 1.65 13.59 -14.53
N ASP A 139 0.52 13.97 -13.94
CA ASP A 139 -0.61 14.59 -14.66
C ASP A 139 -0.23 15.97 -15.21
N ALA A 140 0.68 16.69 -14.53
CA ALA A 140 1.27 17.93 -15.00
C ALA A 140 2.35 17.73 -16.10
N GLY A 141 2.67 16.48 -16.46
CA GLY A 141 3.65 16.17 -17.50
C GLY A 141 5.11 16.36 -17.08
N GLU A 142 5.43 16.39 -15.78
CA GLU A 142 6.81 16.53 -15.32
C GLU A 142 7.69 15.36 -15.81
N PRO A 143 8.93 15.64 -16.27
CA PRO A 143 9.88 14.60 -16.63
C PRO A 143 10.08 13.56 -15.52
N HIS A 144 10.11 12.28 -15.89
CA HIS A 144 10.28 11.13 -15.01
C HIS A 144 9.16 10.86 -13.98
N ALA A 145 8.21 11.78 -13.77
CA ALA A 145 7.14 11.61 -12.79
C ALA A 145 6.26 10.39 -13.10
N TYR A 146 5.96 10.14 -14.39
CA TYR A 146 5.23 8.93 -14.80
C TYR A 146 5.96 7.64 -14.44
N ALA A 147 7.27 7.54 -14.70
CA ALA A 147 8.06 6.36 -14.37
C ALA A 147 8.10 6.14 -12.85
N LEU A 148 8.20 7.21 -12.06
CA LEU A 148 8.12 7.13 -10.60
C LEU A 148 6.73 6.66 -10.12
N LEU A 149 5.65 7.25 -10.65
CA LEU A 149 4.28 6.87 -10.32
C LEU A 149 4.04 5.38 -10.62
N ARG A 150 4.59 4.90 -11.74
CA ARG A 150 4.40 3.54 -12.25
C ARG A 150 4.95 2.47 -11.31
N ILE A 151 5.99 2.78 -10.53
CA ILE A 151 6.55 1.89 -9.51
C ILE A 151 5.93 2.13 -8.12
N LEU A 152 5.67 3.38 -7.73
CA LEU A 152 5.09 3.69 -6.42
C LEU A 152 3.68 3.11 -6.24
N THR A 153 2.84 3.18 -7.29
CA THR A 153 1.46 2.69 -7.28
C THR A 153 1.32 1.19 -6.95
N PRO A 154 2.01 0.27 -7.64
CA PRO A 154 1.97 -1.14 -7.27
C PRO A 154 2.66 -1.41 -5.92
N LEU A 155 3.71 -0.67 -5.53
CA LEU A 155 4.35 -0.83 -4.21
C LEU A 155 3.36 -0.55 -3.06
N ILE A 156 2.66 0.60 -3.08
CA ILE A 156 1.68 0.93 -2.04
C ILE A 156 0.53 -0.07 -2.03
N LYS A 157 -0.01 -0.40 -3.20
CA LYS A 157 -1.14 -1.32 -3.30
C LYS A 157 -0.76 -2.71 -2.81
N PHE A 158 0.41 -3.22 -3.18
CA PHE A 158 0.91 -4.52 -2.74
C PHE A 158 1.06 -4.57 -1.23
N ARG A 159 1.79 -3.61 -0.64
CA ARG A 159 2.23 -3.73 0.73
C ARG A 159 1.19 -3.26 1.75
N ALA A 160 0.58 -2.08 1.57
CA ALA A 160 -0.40 -1.59 2.54
C ALA A 160 -1.65 -2.48 2.61
N CYS A 161 -2.12 -3.06 1.49
CA CYS A 161 -3.26 -3.97 1.53
C CYS A 161 -2.96 -5.26 2.31
N ARG A 162 -1.70 -5.71 2.32
CA ARG A 162 -1.27 -6.88 3.13
C ARG A 162 -1.12 -6.51 4.59
N ASP A 163 -0.43 -5.40 4.87
CA ASP A 163 -0.22 -4.92 6.23
C ASP A 163 -1.55 -4.59 6.91
N ALA A 164 -2.55 -4.06 6.20
CA ALA A 164 -3.87 -3.76 6.74
C ALA A 164 -4.57 -4.97 7.36
N ARG A 165 -4.40 -6.17 6.78
CA ARG A 165 -4.96 -7.40 7.36
C ARG A 165 -4.37 -7.71 8.73
N LYS A 166 -3.06 -7.56 8.85
CA LYS A 166 -2.34 -7.80 10.10
C LYS A 166 -2.67 -6.72 11.12
N VAL A 167 -2.57 -5.45 10.75
CA VAL A 167 -2.83 -4.32 11.66
C VAL A 167 -4.26 -4.35 12.19
N THR A 168 -5.26 -4.62 11.35
CA THR A 168 -6.65 -4.72 11.83
C THR A 168 -6.88 -5.92 12.75
N GLY A 169 -6.25 -7.07 12.47
CA GLY A 169 -6.31 -8.24 13.35
C GLY A 169 -5.61 -8.01 14.70
N ASP A 170 -4.39 -7.48 14.67
CA ASP A 170 -3.61 -7.19 15.87
C ASP A 170 -4.26 -6.07 16.71
N ALA A 171 -4.94 -5.10 16.09
CA ALA A 171 -5.71 -4.05 16.80
C ALA A 171 -6.97 -4.62 17.47
N MET A 172 -7.67 -5.54 16.80
CA MET A 172 -8.79 -6.28 17.37
C MET A 172 -8.37 -7.04 18.63
N GLU A 173 -7.16 -7.64 18.63
CA GLU A 173 -6.58 -8.32 19.78
C GLU A 173 -6.34 -7.37 20.98
N VAL A 174 -5.88 -6.13 20.73
CA VAL A 174 -5.67 -5.12 21.80
C VAL A 174 -6.98 -4.85 22.56
N ARG A 175 -8.13 -4.85 21.88
CA ARG A 175 -9.45 -4.72 22.53
C ARG A 175 -9.81 -5.93 23.40
N GLY A 176 -9.20 -7.09 23.19
CA GLY A 176 -9.53 -8.33 23.89
C GLY A 176 -10.87 -8.90 23.40
N GLY A 177 -11.64 -9.55 24.30
CA GLY A 177 -12.89 -10.22 23.94
C GLY A 177 -13.91 -9.33 23.22
N CYS A 178 -14.00 -8.05 23.62
CA CYS A 178 -14.87 -7.07 22.95
C CYS A 178 -14.45 -6.80 21.49
N GLY A 179 -13.18 -6.98 21.14
CA GLY A 179 -12.69 -6.90 19.76
C GLY A 179 -13.39 -7.87 18.83
N TYR A 180 -13.87 -9.00 19.34
CA TYR A 180 -14.54 -10.03 18.54
C TYR A 180 -16.06 -9.83 18.42
N ILE A 181 -16.62 -8.79 19.06
CA ILE A 181 -18.06 -8.53 19.09
C ILE A 181 -18.41 -7.50 18.01
N GLU A 182 -19.36 -7.83 17.12
CA GLU A 182 -19.76 -7.02 15.95
C GLU A 182 -20.38 -5.65 16.29
N GLU A 183 -20.69 -5.39 17.56
CA GLU A 183 -21.07 -4.06 18.06
C GLU A 183 -19.92 -3.04 17.92
N TRP A 184 -18.67 -3.51 17.94
CA TRP A 184 -17.48 -2.69 17.79
C TRP A 184 -16.99 -2.64 16.34
N SER A 185 -16.14 -1.67 16.02
CA SER A 185 -15.64 -1.48 14.65
C SER A 185 -14.66 -2.57 14.19
N ASP A 186 -13.98 -3.25 15.12
CA ASP A 186 -12.85 -4.13 14.82
C ASP A 186 -13.21 -5.30 13.89
N PRO A 187 -14.30 -6.08 14.12
CA PRO A 187 -14.68 -7.17 13.21
C PRO A 187 -14.93 -6.68 11.78
N ARG A 188 -15.60 -5.52 11.63
CA ARG A 188 -15.82 -4.91 10.32
C ARG A 188 -14.50 -4.53 9.66
N LEU A 189 -13.58 -3.89 10.38
CA LEU A 189 -12.28 -3.51 9.83
C LEU A 189 -11.48 -4.73 9.36
N VAL A 190 -11.46 -5.81 10.13
CA VAL A 190 -10.80 -7.07 9.76
C VAL A 190 -11.41 -7.65 8.48
N ARG A 191 -12.74 -7.77 8.41
CA ARG A 191 -13.45 -8.30 7.23
C ARG A 191 -13.19 -7.43 5.99
N ASP A 192 -13.23 -6.11 6.16
CA ASP A 192 -13.08 -5.13 5.07
C ASP A 192 -11.62 -5.01 4.59
N ALA A 193 -10.63 -5.21 5.46
CA ALA A 193 -9.20 -5.13 5.12
C ALA A 193 -8.75 -6.25 4.18
N HIS A 194 -9.42 -7.41 4.22
CA HIS A 194 -9.06 -8.55 3.37
C HIS A 194 -9.26 -8.25 1.88
N LEU A 195 -10.24 -7.44 1.48
CA LEU A 195 -10.56 -7.23 0.07
C LEU A 195 -9.41 -6.59 -0.73
N GLY A 196 -8.68 -5.61 -0.16
CA GLY A 196 -7.67 -4.82 -0.89
C GLY A 196 -6.54 -5.64 -1.52
N SER A 197 -6.18 -6.74 -0.88
CA SER A 197 -5.15 -7.68 -1.36
C SER A 197 -5.61 -8.62 -2.48
N ILE A 198 -6.92 -8.67 -2.75
CA ILE A 198 -7.56 -9.65 -3.64
C ILE A 198 -7.97 -8.97 -4.94
N TRP A 199 -8.81 -7.93 -4.85
CA TRP A 199 -9.30 -7.21 -6.04
C TRP A 199 -8.23 -6.25 -6.60
N GLU A 200 -8.42 -5.79 -7.83
CA GLU A 200 -7.45 -4.94 -8.55
C GLU A 200 -6.03 -5.55 -8.63
N GLY A 201 -5.95 -6.89 -8.64
CA GLY A 201 -4.74 -7.71 -8.72
C GLY A 201 -4.32 -8.35 -7.38
N THR A 202 -4.13 -9.66 -7.33
CA THR A 202 -3.63 -10.30 -6.11
C THR A 202 -2.20 -9.85 -5.78
N SER A 203 -1.76 -10.02 -4.53
CA SER A 203 -0.42 -9.61 -4.11
C SER A 203 0.73 -10.11 -5.02
N ASN A 204 0.64 -11.34 -5.54
CA ASN A 204 1.66 -11.86 -6.46
C ASN A 204 1.65 -11.11 -7.80
N ILE A 205 0.46 -10.89 -8.37
CA ILE A 205 0.29 -10.16 -9.64
C ILE A 205 0.79 -8.71 -9.52
N VAL A 206 0.51 -8.04 -8.40
CA VAL A 206 0.96 -6.66 -8.20
C VAL A 206 2.47 -6.59 -7.94
N ALA A 207 3.06 -7.58 -7.27
CA ALA A 207 4.52 -7.66 -7.13
C ALA A 207 5.21 -7.87 -8.48
N LEU A 208 4.67 -8.73 -9.36
CA LEU A 208 5.15 -8.87 -10.74
C LEU A 208 5.02 -7.57 -11.54
N ASP A 209 4.00 -6.77 -11.23
CA ASP A 209 3.81 -5.47 -11.87
C ASP A 209 4.87 -4.42 -11.43
N VAL A 210 5.43 -4.52 -10.22
CA VAL A 210 6.62 -3.75 -9.82
C VAL A 210 7.80 -4.12 -10.72
N ILE A 211 8.06 -5.41 -10.93
CA ILE A 211 9.15 -5.88 -11.80
C ILE A 211 8.94 -5.41 -13.25
N ARG A 212 7.70 -5.46 -13.73
CA ARG A 212 7.33 -4.93 -15.04
C ARG A 212 7.58 -3.42 -15.14
N ALA A 213 7.23 -2.66 -14.11
CA ALA A 213 7.48 -1.22 -14.03
C ALA A 213 8.97 -0.89 -14.16
N ILE A 214 9.83 -1.72 -13.56
CA ILE A 214 11.29 -1.54 -13.64
C ILE A 214 11.77 -1.83 -15.06
N LYS A 215 11.34 -2.96 -15.64
CA LYS A 215 11.80 -3.42 -16.96
C LYS A 215 11.33 -2.55 -18.13
N ARG A 216 10.08 -2.08 -18.11
CA ARG A 216 9.47 -1.37 -19.25
C ARG A 216 9.62 0.14 -19.17
N GLU A 217 9.42 0.72 -17.99
CA GLU A 217 9.43 2.18 -17.80
C GLU A 217 10.75 2.70 -17.21
N GLY A 218 11.74 1.82 -16.93
CA GLY A 218 13.02 2.23 -16.37
C GLY A 218 12.89 2.89 -14.99
N SER A 219 11.90 2.45 -14.21
CA SER A 219 11.46 3.16 -13.01
C SER A 219 12.38 3.04 -11.79
N LEU A 220 13.26 2.04 -11.74
CA LEU A 220 14.16 1.84 -10.58
C LEU A 220 15.21 2.97 -10.45
N PRO A 221 15.97 3.36 -11.49
CA PRO A 221 16.85 4.52 -11.42
C PRO A 221 16.12 5.82 -11.05
N VAL A 222 14.88 5.99 -11.53
CA VAL A 222 14.04 7.15 -11.19
C VAL A 222 13.68 7.15 -9.70
N LEU A 223 13.29 6.00 -9.15
CA LEU A 223 13.04 5.84 -7.73
C LEU A 223 14.29 6.13 -6.89
N GLN A 224 15.46 5.64 -7.31
CA GLN A 224 16.73 5.89 -6.63
C GLN A 224 17.07 7.38 -6.60
N GLY A 225 16.98 8.07 -7.73
CA GLY A 225 17.23 9.51 -7.81
C GLY A 225 16.26 10.32 -6.95
N TYR A 226 14.98 9.96 -6.97
CA TYR A 226 13.98 10.58 -6.11
C TYR A 226 14.29 10.39 -4.61
N LEU A 227 14.61 9.18 -4.18
CA LEU A 227 14.94 8.87 -2.79
C LEU A 227 16.25 9.51 -2.33
N LYS A 228 17.24 9.62 -3.22
CA LYS A 228 18.47 10.38 -2.95
C LYS A 228 18.15 11.85 -2.67
N GLY A 229 17.28 12.47 -3.47
CA GLY A 229 16.84 13.85 -3.24
C GLY A 229 16.14 14.05 -1.88
N LEU A 230 15.35 13.07 -1.43
CA LEU A 230 14.76 13.09 -0.08
C LEU A 230 15.83 12.98 1.01
N LEU A 231 16.81 12.07 0.85
CA LEU A 231 17.92 11.90 1.80
C LEU A 231 18.77 13.16 1.92
N ASP A 232 19.06 13.84 0.81
CA ASP A 232 19.84 15.08 0.78
C ASP A 232 19.15 16.21 1.58
N GLN A 233 17.83 16.17 1.68
CA GLN A 233 17.01 17.14 2.41
C GLN A 233 16.61 16.69 3.81
N ALA A 234 16.96 15.46 4.22
CA ALA A 234 16.54 14.89 5.49
C ALA A 234 17.41 15.33 6.69
N GLY A 235 18.60 15.88 6.46
CA GLY A 235 19.47 16.40 7.52
C GLY A 235 19.82 15.34 8.58
N LEU A 236 20.07 14.11 8.12
CA LEU A 236 20.34 12.96 8.98
C LEU A 236 21.80 12.91 9.39
N VAL A 237 22.06 12.28 10.54
CA VAL A 237 23.43 11.99 10.94
C VAL A 237 24.09 10.98 10.00
N PRO A 238 25.42 11.09 9.79
CA PRO A 238 26.10 10.34 8.73
C PRO A 238 25.88 8.82 8.82
N ALA A 239 25.95 8.25 10.02
CA ALA A 239 25.78 6.81 10.24
C ALA A 239 24.37 6.32 9.83
N TYR A 240 23.33 7.08 10.16
CA TYR A 240 21.96 6.69 9.80
C TYR A 240 21.65 6.93 8.32
N ARG A 241 22.18 8.01 7.73
CA ARG A 241 22.11 8.23 6.27
C ARG A 241 22.74 7.06 5.52
N GLN A 242 23.94 6.66 5.90
CA GLN A 242 24.64 5.53 5.29
C GLN A 242 23.82 4.24 5.39
N ALA A 243 23.23 3.96 6.56
CA ALA A 243 22.41 2.77 6.74
C ALA A 243 21.17 2.73 5.81
N LEU A 244 20.55 3.88 5.52
CA LEU A 244 19.46 3.99 4.54
C LEU A 244 19.95 3.83 3.10
N GLU A 245 21.09 4.41 2.76
CA GLU A 245 21.71 4.29 1.42
C GLU A 245 22.10 2.83 1.13
N ASP A 246 22.76 2.15 2.06
CA ASP A 246 23.14 0.74 1.95
C ASP A 246 21.92 -0.17 1.81
N ALA A 247 20.87 0.11 2.58
CA ALA A 247 19.61 -0.61 2.51
C ALA A 247 18.91 -0.44 1.16
N LEU A 248 18.88 0.79 0.62
CA LEU A 248 18.32 1.07 -0.69
C LEU A 248 19.15 0.41 -1.80
N ALA A 249 20.48 0.45 -1.71
CA ALA A 249 21.37 -0.21 -2.66
C ALA A 249 21.11 -1.72 -2.71
N ARG A 250 21.06 -2.39 -1.54
CA ARG A 250 20.75 -3.83 -1.45
C ARG A 250 19.35 -4.16 -1.97
N ALA A 251 18.35 -3.36 -1.66
CA ALA A 251 16.98 -3.55 -2.17
C ALA A 251 16.92 -3.37 -3.70
N SER A 252 17.72 -2.45 -4.25
CA SER A 252 17.81 -2.21 -5.70
C SER A 252 18.46 -3.39 -6.41
N VAL A 253 19.58 -3.90 -5.89
CA VAL A 253 20.24 -5.10 -6.44
C VAL A 253 19.27 -6.29 -6.45
N LEU A 254 18.53 -6.51 -5.37
CA LEU A 254 17.52 -7.57 -5.31
C LEU A 254 16.42 -7.38 -6.38
N ALA A 255 15.99 -6.14 -6.60
CA ALA A 255 15.00 -5.82 -7.63
C ALA A 255 15.53 -6.05 -9.05
N GLU A 256 16.80 -5.75 -9.30
CA GLU A 256 17.47 -6.05 -10.58
C GLU A 256 17.60 -7.56 -10.80
N THR A 257 17.97 -8.34 -9.78
CA THR A 257 17.96 -9.81 -9.85
C THR A 257 16.55 -10.33 -10.17
N ALA A 258 15.53 -9.78 -9.53
CA ALA A 258 14.14 -10.12 -9.81
C ALA A 258 13.66 -9.68 -11.22
N VAL A 259 14.35 -8.75 -11.89
CA VAL A 259 14.06 -8.42 -13.30
C VAL A 259 14.71 -9.44 -14.24
N GLN A 260 15.92 -9.91 -13.89
CA GLN A 260 16.67 -10.90 -14.67
C GLN A 260 15.97 -12.26 -14.72
N ASP A 261 15.36 -12.70 -13.62
CA ASP A 261 14.57 -13.94 -13.55
C ASP A 261 13.10 -13.78 -14.00
N GLY A 262 12.72 -12.60 -14.50
CA GLY A 262 11.34 -12.30 -14.91
C GLY A 262 10.34 -12.09 -13.76
N GLY A 263 10.81 -12.12 -12.51
CA GLY A 263 10.03 -11.93 -11.29
C GLY A 263 9.43 -13.21 -10.72
N GLU A 264 9.85 -14.38 -11.21
CA GLU A 264 9.23 -15.68 -10.86
C GLU A 264 9.39 -16.02 -9.39
N VAL A 265 10.54 -15.68 -8.80
CA VAL A 265 10.88 -16.05 -7.41
C VAL A 265 10.88 -14.82 -6.51
N LEU A 266 11.61 -13.78 -6.91
CA LEU A 266 12.01 -12.70 -6.00
C LEU A 266 11.09 -11.48 -6.02
N ALA A 267 10.08 -11.41 -6.90
CA ALA A 267 9.27 -10.21 -7.09
C ALA A 267 8.66 -9.66 -5.80
N ARG A 268 8.15 -10.53 -4.92
CA ARG A 268 7.55 -10.11 -3.64
C ARG A 268 8.57 -9.61 -2.64
N GLN A 269 9.76 -10.22 -2.63
CA GLN A 269 10.84 -9.82 -1.73
C GLN A 269 11.43 -8.49 -2.17
N ALA A 270 11.69 -8.33 -3.48
CA ALA A 270 12.11 -7.08 -4.10
C ALA A 270 11.11 -5.95 -3.82
N ALA A 271 9.82 -6.15 -4.14
CA ALA A 271 8.77 -5.16 -3.87
C ALA A 271 8.64 -4.81 -2.38
N THR A 272 8.84 -5.79 -1.48
CA THR A 272 8.85 -5.54 -0.03
C THR A 272 10.05 -4.67 0.39
N GLY A 273 11.24 -5.01 -0.10
CA GLY A 273 12.47 -4.27 0.20
C GLY A 273 12.37 -2.83 -0.27
N LEU A 274 11.99 -2.62 -1.54
CA LEU A 274 11.78 -1.30 -2.11
C LEU A 274 10.75 -0.49 -1.31
N TYR A 275 9.57 -1.05 -1.01
CA TYR A 275 8.55 -0.34 -0.20
C TYR A 275 9.09 0.08 1.18
N ASN A 276 9.77 -0.82 1.88
CA ASN A 276 10.28 -0.53 3.22
C ASN A 276 11.38 0.54 3.17
N CYS A 277 12.31 0.48 2.22
CA CYS A 277 13.35 1.50 2.04
C CYS A 277 12.75 2.85 1.64
N THR A 278 11.82 2.88 0.68
CA THR A 278 11.11 4.10 0.25
C THR A 278 10.41 4.77 1.43
N THR A 279 9.68 4.00 2.24
CA THR A 279 8.92 4.56 3.37
C THR A 279 9.79 4.98 4.54
N ALA A 280 10.90 4.27 4.82
CA ALA A 280 11.88 4.72 5.80
C ALA A 280 12.46 6.08 5.38
N ILE A 281 13.01 6.18 4.16
CA ILE A 281 13.58 7.43 3.64
C ILE A 281 12.56 8.57 3.64
N ALA A 282 11.32 8.31 3.19
CA ALA A 282 10.26 9.31 3.21
C ALA A 282 9.94 9.79 4.63
N MET A 283 9.84 8.91 5.62
CA MET A 283 9.59 9.30 7.01
C MET A 283 10.78 10.05 7.65
N ALA A 284 12.02 9.70 7.29
CA ALA A 284 13.21 10.44 7.70
C ALA A 284 13.21 11.87 7.14
N TRP A 285 12.85 12.04 5.86
CA TRP A 285 12.66 13.35 5.25
C TRP A 285 11.51 14.12 5.91
N GLU A 286 10.35 13.48 6.13
CA GLU A 286 9.20 14.09 6.82
C GLU A 286 9.56 14.56 8.23
N ALA A 287 10.41 13.82 8.96
CA ALA A 287 10.89 14.21 10.27
C ALA A 287 11.58 15.58 10.24
N ARG A 288 12.42 15.81 9.23
CA ARG A 288 13.08 17.11 9.03
C ARG A 288 12.11 18.21 8.65
N GLN A 289 11.17 17.94 7.74
CA GLN A 289 10.18 18.94 7.31
C GLN A 289 9.23 19.36 8.43
N THR A 290 8.97 18.48 9.40
CA THR A 290 7.99 18.70 10.47
C THR A 290 8.60 18.93 11.85
N GLY A 291 9.91 18.74 12.02
CA GLY A 291 10.56 18.73 13.33
C GLY A 291 10.13 17.55 14.22
N SER A 292 9.60 16.46 13.63
CA SER A 292 9.03 15.34 14.37
C SER A 292 10.05 14.24 14.67
N ASN A 293 10.50 14.16 15.92
CA ASN A 293 11.37 13.06 16.37
C ASN A 293 10.68 11.69 16.25
N GLU A 294 9.36 11.62 16.41
CA GLU A 294 8.61 10.38 16.26
C GLU A 294 8.65 9.87 14.81
N ARG A 295 8.61 10.76 13.80
CA ARG A 295 8.77 10.36 12.39
C ARG A 295 10.16 9.76 12.14
N LEU A 296 11.20 10.33 12.74
CA LEU A 296 12.55 9.78 12.63
C LEU A 296 12.66 8.41 13.32
N ARG A 297 12.09 8.27 14.52
CA ARG A 297 12.02 7.00 15.25
C ARG A 297 11.29 5.93 14.43
N LEU A 298 10.16 6.26 13.81
CA LEU A 298 9.43 5.33 12.94
C LEU A 298 10.25 4.90 11.73
N SER A 299 11.01 5.82 11.11
CA SER A 299 11.97 5.49 10.06
C SER A 299 13.02 4.48 10.53
N GLN A 300 13.61 4.71 11.71
CA GLN A 300 14.62 3.81 12.30
C GLN A 300 14.01 2.43 12.59
N LEU A 301 12.80 2.38 13.14
CA LEU A 301 12.09 1.12 13.40
C LEU A 301 11.77 0.35 12.11
N VAL A 302 11.43 1.02 11.01
CA VAL A 302 11.26 0.35 9.71
C VAL A 302 12.56 -0.31 9.28
N LEU A 303 13.67 0.43 9.31
CA LEU A 303 14.96 -0.09 8.89
C LEU A 303 15.37 -1.29 9.76
N LEU A 304 15.30 -1.14 11.08
CA LEU A 304 15.70 -2.15 12.06
C LEU A 304 14.84 -3.42 12.02
N HIS A 305 13.53 -3.30 11.82
CA HIS A 305 12.62 -4.44 11.96
C HIS A 305 12.04 -5.00 10.66
N ARG A 306 12.24 -4.32 9.53
CA ARG A 306 11.65 -4.74 8.24
C ARG A 306 12.64 -4.81 7.09
N VAL A 307 13.90 -4.41 7.30
CA VAL A 307 14.93 -4.39 6.24
C VAL A 307 16.21 -5.09 6.66
N LEU A 308 16.76 -4.72 7.82
CA LEU A 308 18.03 -5.28 8.29
C LEU A 308 17.86 -6.71 8.83
N PRO A 309 18.91 -7.55 8.69
CA PRO A 309 18.93 -8.87 9.31
C PRO A 309 18.85 -8.72 10.84
N ARG A 310 18.19 -9.69 11.48
CA ARG A 310 18.03 -9.71 12.93
C ARG A 310 18.13 -11.13 13.45
N ASP A 311 18.94 -11.34 14.48
CA ASP A 311 18.88 -12.55 15.31
C ASP A 311 17.63 -12.48 16.21
N PRO A 312 16.66 -13.40 16.05
CA PRO A 312 15.45 -13.42 16.87
C PRO A 312 15.71 -13.69 18.36
N LEU A 313 16.91 -14.19 18.72
CA LEU A 313 17.29 -14.51 20.10
C LEU A 313 17.96 -13.34 20.82
N VAL A 314 18.25 -12.24 20.13
CA VAL A 314 18.88 -11.05 20.71
C VAL A 314 17.86 -9.91 20.88
N ALA A 315 17.97 -9.20 22.01
CA ALA A 315 17.21 -7.99 22.26
C ALA A 315 17.56 -6.94 21.19
N GLY A 316 16.57 -6.52 20.40
CA GLY A 316 16.77 -5.53 19.36
C GLY A 316 16.59 -4.13 19.93
N GLU A 317 17.63 -3.32 19.86
CA GLU A 317 17.62 -1.90 20.23
C GLU A 317 18.00 -1.05 19.01
N ILE A 318 17.59 0.22 19.02
CA ILE A 318 18.03 1.18 17.99
C ILE A 318 19.53 1.44 18.25
N PRO A 319 20.41 1.25 17.26
CA PRO A 319 21.84 1.52 17.44
C PRO A 319 22.10 2.93 17.94
N ALA A 320 22.95 3.09 18.96
CA ALA A 320 23.26 4.40 19.56
C ALA A 320 23.80 5.41 18.53
N ALA A 321 24.61 4.95 17.57
CA ALA A 321 25.13 5.77 16.48
C ALA A 321 24.05 6.35 15.53
N TRP A 322 22.79 5.95 15.67
CA TRP A 322 21.67 6.52 14.92
C TRP A 322 20.90 7.60 15.71
N LEU A 323 21.20 7.81 17.00
CA LEU A 323 20.46 8.69 17.91
C LEU A 323 21.11 10.05 18.16
N GLU A 324 22.44 10.14 18.00
CA GLU A 324 23.22 11.40 17.97
C GLU A 324 23.00 12.15 16.66
#